data_AF-A0A6A6MMY7-F1
#
_entry.id   AF-A0A6A6MMY7-F1
#
_cell.length_a   1.000
_cell.length_b   1.000
_cell.length_c   1.000
_cell.angle_alpha   90.00
_cell.angle_beta   90.00
_cell.angle_gamma   90.00
#
_symmetry.space_group_name_H-M   'P 1'
#
loop_
_entity.id
_entity.type
_entity.pdbx_description
1 polymer ?
#
loop_
_entity_poly.entity_id
_entity_poly.type
_entity_poly.pdbx_seq_one_letter_code
_entity_poly.pdbx_strand_id
1 'polypeptide(L)'
;MVIPYTRGSAWEQPPPDLASYLFKNRIVYLGMSLVPSVTELILAEFLYLQYEDEEKPIYLYINSTGTTKGGEKLGYETEAFAIYDVMGYVKPPIFTLCVGNAWGEAALLLAAGSKGNRSALPSSTIMIKQPIGRFQGQATDVDLARKEVKNVKAELLSLLLILSYGVHIWLLPCLFHGATACNMLLPRLQYSSATYYGSPDCLGTPTGACGFGEYGRTVNDANVAGVSRLYKNGTGCGACYQVRCKAPQLCTDDGVNIVATDYGEGDNTDFILSTRAYARMANPNMALQLFAYGVVDVEYRRISCRFAGYNIMFKVHEHSRFPEYLAIVILYQGGQNDILTVEIWQEDCKEWIGMRRAYGAVWDMPNPPNDYIGLRFQVSGSAGLTWVQATNAIPNDWKAGVAYDSSIQLT
;
A
#
# COMPACT_ATOMS: atom_id res chain seq x y z
N MET A 1 -20.61 13.08 50.09
CA MET A 1 -20.40 14.52 50.25
C MET A 1 -21.53 15.22 49.50
N VAL A 2 -22.38 15.95 50.23
CA VAL A 2 -23.57 16.69 49.76
C VAL A 2 -23.05 17.86 48.89
N ILE A 3 -23.62 18.17 47.72
CA ILE A 3 -24.77 19.08 47.56
C ILE A 3 -25.53 18.82 46.23
N PRO A 4 -26.87 18.80 46.26
CA PRO A 4 -27.80 18.84 45.12
C PRO A 4 -28.12 20.29 44.68
N TYR A 5 -28.72 20.51 43.49
CA TYR A 5 -29.82 21.47 43.19
C TYR A 5 -29.97 21.68 41.66
N THR A 6 -30.98 21.09 41.02
CA THR A 6 -31.35 21.43 39.63
C THR A 6 -32.59 22.32 39.60
N ARG A 7 -32.37 23.64 39.69
CA ARG A 7 -33.24 24.69 39.12
C ARG A 7 -32.38 25.92 38.78
N GLY A 8 -32.47 26.41 37.55
CA GLY A 8 -31.81 27.65 37.10
C GLY A 8 -31.33 27.61 35.64
N SER A 9 -30.98 28.79 35.10
CA SER A 9 -30.40 28.96 33.76
C SER A 9 -28.87 28.81 33.78
N ALA A 10 -28.25 28.58 32.61
CA ALA A 10 -26.81 28.29 32.47
C ALA A 10 -25.84 29.35 33.05
N TRP A 11 -26.35 30.56 33.36
CA TRP A 11 -25.57 31.67 33.93
C TRP A 11 -25.52 31.67 35.46
N GLU A 12 -26.37 30.88 36.12
CA GLU A 12 -26.55 30.88 37.58
C GLU A 12 -25.85 29.70 38.27
N GLN A 13 -25.26 28.78 37.50
CA GLN A 13 -24.56 27.62 38.02
C GLN A 13 -23.06 27.70 37.72
N PRO A 14 -22.17 27.31 38.65
CA PRO A 14 -20.77 27.12 38.32
C PRO A 14 -20.67 26.11 37.17
N PRO A 15 -19.87 26.39 36.12
CA PRO A 15 -19.79 25.50 34.98
C PRO A 15 -19.38 24.10 35.47
N PRO A 16 -20.07 23.03 35.03
CA PRO A 16 -19.69 21.69 35.40
C PRO A 16 -18.26 21.42 34.95
N ASP A 17 -17.56 20.54 35.66
CA ASP A 17 -16.25 20.12 35.19
C ASP A 17 -16.39 19.51 33.78
N LEU A 18 -15.45 19.84 32.89
CA LEU A 18 -15.59 19.55 31.46
C LEU A 18 -15.60 18.05 31.17
N ALA A 19 -14.80 17.27 31.90
CA ALA A 19 -14.70 15.83 31.70
C ALA A 19 -16.02 15.13 32.07
N SER A 20 -16.59 15.44 33.23
CA SER A 20 -17.90 14.96 33.66
C SER A 20 -19.01 15.43 32.73
N TYR A 21 -18.92 16.65 32.18
CA TYR A 21 -19.89 17.13 31.21
C TYR A 21 -19.84 16.34 29.89
N LEU A 22 -18.65 16.10 29.33
CA LEU A 22 -18.48 15.27 28.13
C LEU A 22 -18.95 13.84 28.37
N PHE A 23 -18.54 13.25 29.50
CA PHE A 23 -18.90 11.90 29.88
C PHE A 23 -20.42 11.73 30.07
N LYS A 24 -21.10 12.71 30.69
CA LYS A 24 -22.56 12.75 30.79
C LYS A 24 -23.26 12.79 29.42
N ASN A 25 -22.60 13.34 28.40
CA ASN A 25 -23.07 13.31 27.02
C ASN A 25 -22.57 12.05 26.26
N ARG A 26 -22.04 11.06 26.96
CA ARG A 26 -21.49 9.80 26.43
C ARG A 26 -20.31 10.01 25.48
N ILE A 27 -19.55 11.08 25.69
CA ILE A 27 -18.33 11.39 24.94
C ILE A 27 -17.12 10.98 25.77
N VAL A 28 -16.37 10.01 25.25
CA VAL A 28 -15.07 9.56 25.76
C VAL A 28 -13.98 10.22 24.94
N TYR A 29 -13.08 10.98 25.58
CA TYR A 29 -12.05 11.76 24.89
C TYR A 29 -10.65 11.18 25.09
N LEU A 30 -10.12 10.56 24.03
CA LEU A 30 -8.74 10.07 23.95
C LEU A 30 -7.82 11.18 23.43
N GLY A 31 -7.36 12.06 24.32
CA GLY A 31 -6.47 13.19 24.00
C GLY A 31 -4.98 12.96 24.29
N MET A 32 -4.62 11.84 24.89
CA MET A 32 -3.25 11.55 25.34
C MET A 32 -2.71 10.27 24.69
N SER A 33 -1.41 10.04 24.82
CA SER A 33 -0.82 8.77 24.41
C SER A 33 -1.35 7.63 25.26
N LEU A 34 -1.44 6.45 24.65
CA LEU A 34 -1.90 5.24 25.30
C LEU A 34 -0.84 4.75 26.28
N VAL A 35 -1.16 4.86 27.56
CA VAL A 35 -0.40 4.37 28.71
C VAL A 35 -1.38 3.66 29.64
N PRO A 36 -0.93 2.77 30.54
CA PRO A 36 -1.82 1.93 31.36
C PRO A 36 -2.93 2.70 32.08
N SER A 37 -2.63 3.88 32.64
CA SER A 37 -3.63 4.70 33.35
C SER A 37 -4.70 5.30 32.44
N VAL A 38 -4.37 5.58 31.17
CA VAL A 38 -5.34 6.08 30.19
C VAL A 38 -6.25 4.95 29.72
N THR A 39 -5.66 3.79 29.47
CA THR A 39 -6.40 2.58 29.09
C THR A 39 -7.40 2.18 30.18
N GLU A 40 -6.96 2.10 31.42
CA GLU A 40 -7.81 1.76 32.57
C GLU A 40 -9.02 2.70 32.68
N LEU A 41 -8.79 4.01 32.48
CA LEU A 41 -9.86 5.01 32.49
C LEU A 41 -10.86 4.79 31.34
N ILE A 42 -10.39 4.60 30.10
CA ILE A 42 -11.27 4.39 28.93
C ILE A 42 -12.10 3.10 29.10
N LEU A 43 -11.48 2.04 29.61
CA LEU A 43 -12.17 0.78 29.89
C LEU A 43 -13.29 0.98 30.93
N ALA A 44 -13.00 1.69 32.02
CA ALA A 44 -13.99 2.01 33.05
C ALA A 44 -15.13 2.86 32.49
N GLU A 45 -14.81 3.86 31.66
CA GLU A 45 -15.78 4.74 31.00
C GLU A 45 -16.72 3.95 30.08
N PHE A 46 -16.22 3.05 29.24
CA PHE A 46 -17.05 2.21 28.36
C PHE A 46 -17.96 1.26 29.13
N LEU A 47 -17.42 0.60 30.17
CA LEU A 47 -18.21 -0.31 31.00
C LEU A 47 -19.32 0.42 31.76
N TYR A 48 -19.01 1.62 32.26
CA TYR A 48 -20.01 2.46 32.94
C TYR A 48 -21.09 2.96 31.97
N LEU A 49 -20.72 3.43 30.78
CA LEU A 49 -21.68 3.92 29.79
C LEU A 49 -22.62 2.80 29.30
N GLN A 50 -22.13 1.56 29.20
CA GLN A 50 -22.96 0.39 28.96
C GLN A 50 -23.93 0.14 30.13
N TYR A 51 -23.45 0.22 31.37
CA TYR A 51 -24.31 0.03 32.55
C TYR A 51 -25.41 1.09 32.63
N GLU A 52 -25.10 2.35 32.29
CA GLU A 52 -26.06 3.45 32.27
C GLU A 52 -27.15 3.26 31.21
N ASP A 53 -26.75 2.91 29.98
CA ASP A 53 -27.66 2.69 28.86
C ASP A 53 -26.97 1.82 27.80
N GLU A 54 -27.51 0.63 27.56
CA GLU A 54 -26.91 -0.34 26.63
C GLU A 54 -27.24 -0.10 25.15
N GLU A 55 -28.20 0.79 24.85
CA GLU A 55 -28.66 1.06 23.47
C GLU A 55 -28.05 2.35 22.90
N LYS A 56 -27.83 3.37 23.73
CA LYS A 56 -27.34 4.67 23.26
C LYS A 56 -25.88 4.61 22.82
N PRO A 57 -25.52 5.23 21.68
CA PRO A 57 -24.15 5.21 21.19
C PRO A 57 -23.18 5.87 22.16
N ILE A 58 -21.93 5.42 22.11
CA ILE A 58 -20.79 6.04 22.81
C ILE A 58 -19.95 6.77 21.77
N TYR A 59 -19.58 8.02 22.02
CA TYR A 59 -18.77 8.81 21.12
C TYR A 59 -17.31 8.81 21.57
N LEU A 60 -16.43 8.13 20.85
CA LEU A 60 -15.00 8.10 21.11
C LEU A 60 -14.30 9.16 20.24
N TYR A 61 -13.86 10.25 20.87
CA TYR A 61 -13.14 11.33 20.20
C TYR A 61 -11.63 11.11 20.35
N ILE A 62 -10.92 11.06 19.23
CA ILE A 62 -9.51 10.65 19.18
C ILE A 62 -8.64 11.84 18.74
N ASN A 63 -7.69 12.17 19.60
CA ASN A 63 -6.58 13.06 19.35
C ASN A 63 -5.33 12.51 20.06
N SER A 64 -4.81 11.40 19.55
CA SER A 64 -3.71 10.66 20.15
C SER A 64 -2.70 10.20 19.11
N THR A 65 -1.43 10.18 19.54
CA THR A 65 -0.31 9.66 18.76
C THR A 65 -0.08 8.16 18.96
N GLY A 66 -1.03 7.47 19.61
CA GLY A 66 -0.93 6.05 19.98
C GLY A 66 -0.02 5.88 21.19
N THR A 67 0.85 4.89 21.15
CA THR A 67 1.80 4.57 22.24
C THR A 67 3.07 5.41 22.23
N THR A 68 3.25 6.31 21.25
CA THR A 68 4.49 7.07 21.04
C THR A 68 4.24 8.57 21.05
N LYS A 69 5.04 9.38 21.73
CA LYS A 69 4.99 10.86 21.69
C LYS A 69 6.39 11.44 21.66
N GLY A 70 6.65 12.42 20.78
CA GLY A 70 7.98 13.04 20.67
C GLY A 70 9.13 12.09 20.27
N GLY A 71 8.81 10.91 19.72
CA GLY A 71 9.79 9.87 19.39
C GLY A 71 10.05 8.85 20.51
N GLU A 72 9.47 9.05 21.70
CA GLU A 72 9.57 8.13 22.83
C GLU A 72 8.36 7.19 22.88
N LYS A 73 8.60 5.90 23.15
CA LYS A 73 7.56 4.89 23.40
C LYS A 73 7.11 5.00 24.85
N LEU A 74 5.87 5.43 25.07
CA LEU A 74 5.27 5.71 26.39
C LEU A 74 4.44 4.53 26.91
N GLY A 75 3.96 3.66 26.03
CA GLY A 75 3.14 2.50 26.37
C GLY A 75 3.39 1.33 25.44
N TYR A 76 2.67 0.24 25.70
CA TYR A 76 2.74 -0.98 24.91
C TYR A 76 1.54 -1.08 23.96
N GLU A 77 1.71 -1.84 22.89
CA GLU A 77 0.68 -2.07 21.88
C GLU A 77 -0.56 -2.76 22.49
N THR A 78 -0.35 -3.53 23.56
CA THR A 78 -1.39 -4.20 24.36
C THR A 78 -2.42 -3.23 24.93
N GLU A 79 -2.05 -1.97 25.16
CA GLU A 79 -2.98 -0.93 25.63
C GLU A 79 -4.12 -0.70 24.63
N ALA A 80 -3.78 -0.65 23.34
CA ALA A 80 -4.76 -0.46 22.29
C ALA A 80 -5.57 -1.72 22.01
N PHE A 81 -4.96 -2.90 22.14
CA PHE A 81 -5.68 -4.17 22.00
C PHE A 81 -6.72 -4.35 23.10
N ALA A 82 -6.41 -3.98 24.35
CA ALA A 82 -7.37 -4.00 25.44
C ALA A 82 -8.58 -3.09 25.16
N ILE A 83 -8.34 -1.86 24.68
CA ILE A 83 -9.43 -0.95 24.31
C ILE A 83 -10.22 -1.53 23.13
N TYR A 84 -9.54 -2.04 22.11
CA TYR A 84 -10.17 -2.65 20.93
C TYR A 84 -11.09 -3.82 21.30
N ASP A 85 -10.64 -4.72 22.17
CA ASP A 85 -11.44 -5.85 22.62
C ASP A 85 -12.67 -5.39 23.40
N VAL A 86 -12.52 -4.37 24.26
CA VAL A 86 -13.67 -3.81 24.98
C VAL A 86 -14.62 -3.06 24.07
N MET A 87 -14.13 -2.41 23.00
CA MET A 87 -15.01 -1.83 21.97
C MET A 87 -15.89 -2.87 21.29
N GLY A 88 -15.40 -4.11 21.13
CA GLY A 88 -16.20 -5.24 20.62
C GLY A 88 -17.04 -5.96 21.68
N TYR A 89 -16.64 -5.88 22.95
CA TYR A 89 -17.33 -6.52 24.07
C TYR A 89 -18.58 -5.75 24.51
N VAL A 90 -18.52 -4.41 24.53
CA VAL A 90 -19.65 -3.61 24.99
C VAL A 90 -20.79 -3.61 23.98
N LYS A 91 -22.04 -3.69 24.47
CA LYS A 91 -23.25 -3.68 23.64
C LYS A 91 -23.51 -2.37 22.90
N PRO A 92 -23.32 -1.18 23.51
CA PRO A 92 -23.59 0.08 22.82
C PRO A 92 -22.69 0.24 21.59
N PRO A 93 -23.20 0.76 20.47
CA PRO A 93 -22.37 1.03 19.31
C PRO A 93 -21.44 2.20 19.59
N ILE A 94 -20.14 2.00 19.38
CA ILE A 94 -19.12 3.05 19.57
C ILE A 94 -18.91 3.79 18.25
N PHE A 95 -19.09 5.10 18.26
CA PHE A 95 -18.88 6.01 17.13
C PHE A 95 -17.55 6.72 17.31
N THR A 96 -16.68 6.66 16.30
CA THR A 96 -15.32 7.20 16.41
C THR A 96 -15.19 8.48 15.60
N LEU A 97 -14.57 9.51 16.19
CA LEU A 97 -14.30 10.80 15.55
C LEU A 97 -12.85 11.19 15.74
N CYS A 98 -12.09 11.34 14.65
CA CYS A 98 -10.75 11.92 14.70
C CYS A 98 -10.85 13.45 14.76
N VAL A 99 -10.43 14.03 15.88
CA VAL A 99 -10.50 15.49 16.13
C VAL A 99 -9.17 16.18 15.82
N GLY A 100 -8.05 15.48 15.94
CA GLY A 100 -6.71 16.02 15.70
C GLY A 100 -5.80 14.99 15.07
N ASN A 101 -5.07 14.22 15.87
CA ASN A 101 -4.20 13.16 15.39
C ASN A 101 -4.76 11.78 15.74
N ALA A 102 -4.64 10.82 14.84
CA ALA A 102 -4.82 9.40 15.14
C ALA A 102 -3.67 8.62 14.50
N TRP A 103 -2.59 8.41 15.26
CA TRP A 103 -1.38 7.75 14.76
C TRP A 103 -1.16 6.37 15.39
N GLY A 104 -0.58 5.45 14.61
CA GLY A 104 -0.25 4.10 15.06
C GLY A 104 -1.48 3.39 15.60
N GLU A 105 -1.43 3.04 16.88
CA GLU A 105 -2.50 2.34 17.57
C GLU A 105 -3.78 3.18 17.74
N ALA A 106 -3.66 4.51 17.80
CA ALA A 106 -4.85 5.37 17.81
C ALA A 106 -5.61 5.33 16.47
N ALA A 107 -4.90 5.07 15.35
CA ALA A 107 -5.55 4.84 14.05
C ALA A 107 -6.30 3.50 14.02
N LEU A 108 -5.80 2.48 14.72
CA LEU A 108 -6.48 1.20 14.90
C LEU A 108 -7.81 1.41 15.65
N LEU A 109 -7.79 2.13 16.78
CA LEU A 109 -9.00 2.44 17.55
C LEU A 109 -10.00 3.28 16.75
N LEU A 110 -9.53 4.25 15.97
CA LEU A 110 -10.39 5.01 15.06
C LEU A 110 -11.09 4.09 14.05
N ALA A 111 -10.34 3.15 13.47
CA ALA A 111 -10.87 2.18 12.54
C ALA A 111 -11.80 1.16 13.20
N ALA A 112 -11.68 0.91 14.50
CA ALA A 112 -12.48 -0.06 15.24
C ALA A 112 -13.94 0.39 15.51
N GLY A 113 -14.27 1.66 15.25
CA GLY A 113 -15.62 2.18 15.44
C GLY A 113 -16.70 1.40 14.68
N SER A 114 -17.95 1.57 15.08
CA SER A 114 -19.10 0.93 14.45
C SER A 114 -19.18 1.26 12.96
N LYS A 115 -19.56 0.28 12.14
CA LYS A 115 -19.65 0.44 10.67
C LYS A 115 -20.55 1.63 10.31
N GLY A 116 -20.06 2.52 9.45
CA GLY A 116 -20.76 3.74 9.02
C GLY A 116 -20.63 4.93 9.97
N ASN A 117 -20.09 4.74 11.18
CA ASN A 117 -19.97 5.79 12.22
C ASN A 117 -18.49 6.07 12.58
N ARG A 118 -17.65 6.16 11.55
CA ARG A 118 -16.23 6.47 11.64
C ARG A 118 -15.98 7.76 10.88
N SER A 119 -15.64 8.83 11.59
CA SER A 119 -15.54 10.18 11.03
C SER A 119 -14.22 10.84 11.39
N ALA A 120 -13.85 11.85 10.62
CA ALA A 120 -12.63 12.62 10.84
C ALA A 120 -12.89 14.08 10.48
N LEU A 121 -12.38 15.01 11.29
CA LEU A 121 -12.45 16.44 10.98
C LEU A 121 -11.53 16.80 9.79
N PRO A 122 -11.82 17.85 9.02
CA PRO A 122 -11.10 18.16 7.78
C PRO A 122 -9.58 18.32 7.92
N SER A 123 -9.11 18.83 9.07
CA SER A 123 -7.68 19.07 9.34
C SER A 123 -7.03 17.96 10.16
N SER A 124 -7.73 16.85 10.40
CA SER A 124 -7.21 15.75 11.21
C SER A 124 -6.21 14.89 10.43
N THR A 125 -5.22 14.34 11.12
CA THR A 125 -4.15 13.52 10.53
C THR A 125 -4.23 12.09 11.05
N ILE A 126 -4.44 11.15 10.13
CA ILE A 126 -4.46 9.72 10.42
C ILE A 126 -3.20 9.08 9.82
N MET A 127 -2.42 8.38 10.63
CA MET A 127 -1.15 7.79 10.21
C MET A 127 -1.01 6.37 10.76
N ILE A 128 -0.87 5.39 9.88
CA ILE A 128 -0.55 4.02 10.31
C ILE A 128 0.97 3.94 10.53
N LYS A 129 1.39 3.60 11.75
CA LYS A 129 2.80 3.42 12.10
C LYS A 129 3.13 1.93 12.20
N GLN A 130 4.33 1.57 11.76
CA GLN A 130 4.86 0.23 12.00
C GLN A 130 5.30 0.13 13.47
N PRO A 131 5.10 -1.01 14.14
CA PRO A 131 5.66 -1.24 15.47
C PRO A 131 7.19 -1.23 15.37
N ILE A 132 7.83 -0.38 16.17
CA ILE A 132 9.30 -0.25 16.23
C ILE A 132 9.74 -0.71 17.61
N GLY A 133 10.48 -1.82 17.65
CA GLY A 133 11.13 -2.33 18.86
C GLY A 133 12.65 -2.20 18.76
N ARG A 134 13.29 -1.61 19.77
CA ARG A 134 14.76 -1.64 19.94
C ARG A 134 15.07 -2.69 21.00
N PHE A 135 15.82 -3.72 20.62
CA PHE A 135 16.19 -4.83 21.50
C PHE A 135 17.71 -4.91 21.65
N GLN A 136 18.19 -5.17 22.87
CA GLN A 136 19.59 -5.46 23.19
C GLN A 136 19.60 -6.62 24.19
N GLY A 137 20.44 -7.64 23.98
CA GLY A 137 20.46 -8.84 24.82
C GLY A 137 21.13 -10.05 24.14
N GLN A 138 21.00 -11.23 24.73
CA GLN A 138 21.49 -12.49 24.15
C GLN A 138 20.79 -12.77 22.81
N ALA A 139 21.48 -13.43 21.88
CA ALA A 139 20.95 -13.72 20.53
C ALA A 139 19.55 -14.37 20.59
N THR A 140 19.34 -15.31 21.51
CA THR A 140 18.06 -15.99 21.73
C THR A 140 16.93 -15.04 22.12
N ASP A 141 17.20 -14.06 23.00
CA ASP A 141 16.22 -13.08 23.46
C ASP A 141 15.88 -12.09 22.35
N VAL A 142 16.88 -11.70 21.56
CA VAL A 142 16.68 -10.83 20.38
C VAL A 142 15.83 -11.54 19.34
N ASP A 143 16.01 -12.84 19.11
CA ASP A 143 15.20 -13.61 18.16
C ASP A 143 13.76 -13.82 18.65
N LEU A 144 13.56 -14.05 19.96
CA LEU A 144 12.23 -14.12 20.55
C LEU A 144 11.49 -12.78 20.44
N ALA A 145 12.17 -11.68 20.77
CA ALA A 145 11.62 -10.34 20.67
C ALA A 145 11.30 -9.94 19.21
N ARG A 146 12.14 -10.34 18.24
CA ARG A 146 11.86 -10.18 16.80
C ARG A 146 10.61 -10.94 16.39
N LYS A 147 10.42 -12.16 16.88
CA LYS A 147 9.22 -12.97 16.60
C LYS A 147 7.98 -12.28 17.13
N GLU A 148 8.05 -11.72 18.34
CA GLU A 148 6.93 -11.01 18.95
C GLU A 148 6.55 -9.74 18.18
N VAL A 149 7.53 -8.91 17.78
CA VAL A 149 7.23 -7.73 16.92
C VAL A 149 6.63 -8.12 15.58
N LYS A 150 7.06 -9.24 14.99
CA LYS A 150 6.45 -9.77 13.77
C LYS A 150 5.00 -10.21 14.01
N ASN A 151 4.70 -10.85 15.13
CA ASN A 151 3.35 -11.26 15.50
C ASN A 151 2.45 -10.03 15.70
N VAL A 152 2.88 -9.07 16.53
CA VAL A 152 2.16 -7.81 16.77
C VAL A 152 1.91 -7.06 15.47
N LYS A 153 2.90 -7.01 14.58
CA LYS A 153 2.72 -6.43 13.24
C LYS A 153 1.67 -7.18 12.42
N ALA A 154 1.70 -8.50 12.41
CA ALA A 154 0.76 -9.32 11.66
C ALA A 154 -0.67 -9.15 12.19
N GLU A 155 -0.84 -9.08 13.51
CA GLU A 155 -2.12 -8.84 14.17
C GLU A 155 -2.65 -7.43 13.91
N LEU A 156 -1.81 -6.40 14.03
CA LEU A 156 -2.21 -5.03 13.73
C LEU A 156 -2.63 -4.87 12.26
N LEU A 157 -1.93 -5.54 11.33
CA LEU A 157 -2.31 -5.58 9.92
C LEU A 157 -3.59 -6.38 9.66
N SER A 158 -3.79 -7.52 10.34
CA SER A 158 -4.98 -8.33 10.17
C SER A 158 -6.24 -7.59 10.66
N LEU A 159 -6.16 -6.91 11.81
CA LEU A 159 -7.24 -6.09 12.34
C LEU A 159 -7.57 -4.92 11.40
N LEU A 160 -6.56 -4.21 10.89
CA LEU A 160 -6.78 -3.13 9.91
C LEU A 160 -7.41 -3.64 8.60
N LEU A 161 -7.03 -4.83 8.14
CA LEU A 161 -7.62 -5.46 6.96
C LEU A 161 -9.08 -5.85 7.19
N ILE A 162 -9.41 -6.49 8.31
CA ILE A 162 -10.80 -6.83 8.69
C ILE A 162 -11.68 -5.58 8.71
N LEU A 163 -11.16 -4.48 9.25
CA LEU A 163 -11.86 -3.20 9.33
C LEU A 163 -12.03 -2.50 7.97
N SER A 164 -11.23 -2.86 6.95
CA SER A 164 -11.31 -2.33 5.59
C SER A 164 -12.42 -2.98 4.73
N TYR A 165 -12.77 -4.25 4.99
CA TYR A 165 -13.90 -4.93 4.34
C TYR A 165 -15.28 -4.44 4.81
N GLY A 166 -15.31 -3.60 5.86
CA GLY A 166 -16.52 -2.96 6.39
C GLY A 166 -16.81 -1.57 5.82
N VAL A 167 -15.95 -0.98 5.00
CA VAL A 167 -16.10 0.40 4.52
C VAL A 167 -16.87 0.43 3.19
N HIS A 168 -18.19 0.28 3.25
CA HIS A 168 -19.05 0.81 2.19
C HIS A 168 -19.09 2.33 2.35
N ILE A 169 -18.25 3.02 1.56
CA ILE A 169 -18.37 4.44 1.30
C ILE A 169 -19.71 4.64 0.57
N TRP A 170 -20.75 5.02 1.32
CA TRP A 170 -21.98 5.52 0.72
C TRP A 170 -21.72 6.96 0.27
N LEU A 171 -21.44 7.10 -1.02
CA LEU A 171 -21.84 8.30 -1.74
C LEU A 171 -23.36 8.43 -1.58
N LEU A 172 -23.82 9.52 -0.98
CA LEU A 172 -25.23 9.89 -0.99
C LEU A 172 -25.73 9.94 -2.44
N PRO A 173 -26.78 9.19 -2.82
CA PRO A 173 -27.38 9.33 -4.12
C PRO A 173 -28.31 10.54 -4.10
N CYS A 174 -28.00 11.52 -4.95
CA CYS A 174 -29.04 12.35 -5.53
C CYS A 174 -30.03 11.42 -6.23
N LEU A 175 -31.26 11.37 -5.72
CA LEU A 175 -32.42 10.86 -6.43
C LEU A 175 -32.47 11.57 -7.79
N PHE A 176 -32.37 10.84 -8.90
CA PHE A 176 -33.18 10.98 -10.13
C PHE A 176 -32.68 9.98 -11.18
N HIS A 177 -33.50 8.94 -11.40
CA HIS A 177 -33.74 8.17 -12.62
C HIS A 177 -32.56 7.83 -13.57
N GLY A 178 -32.22 6.54 -13.57
CA GLY A 178 -32.17 5.76 -14.81
C GLY A 178 -30.95 5.93 -15.71
N ALA A 179 -29.83 5.29 -15.36
CA ALA A 179 -28.93 4.71 -16.34
C ALA A 179 -28.08 3.61 -15.67
N THR A 180 -28.20 2.40 -16.19
CA THR A 180 -27.26 1.30 -16.01
C THR A 180 -25.87 1.74 -16.47
N ALA A 181 -25.05 2.18 -15.53
CA ALA A 181 -23.61 2.34 -15.75
C ALA A 181 -22.87 1.55 -14.67
N CYS A 182 -22.08 0.60 -15.16
CA CYS A 182 -21.19 -0.29 -14.42
C CYS A 182 -20.49 0.43 -13.26
N ASN A 183 -20.64 -0.10 -12.04
CA ASN A 183 -19.95 0.35 -10.85
C ASN A 183 -18.48 -0.10 -10.92
N MET A 184 -17.67 0.56 -11.75
CA MET A 184 -16.21 0.43 -11.71
C MET A 184 -15.70 1.27 -10.53
N LEU A 185 -15.15 0.59 -9.51
CA LEU A 185 -14.27 1.20 -8.52
C LEU A 185 -13.14 1.94 -9.27
N LEU A 186 -13.26 3.25 -9.43
CA LEU A 186 -12.18 4.05 -9.99
C LEU A 186 -10.98 3.98 -9.01
N PRO A 187 -9.78 3.58 -9.47
CA PRO A 187 -8.63 3.48 -8.61
C PRO A 187 -8.32 4.84 -7.98
N ARG A 188 -8.14 4.84 -6.64
CA ARG A 188 -7.87 6.04 -5.84
C ARG A 188 -6.65 6.77 -6.40
N LEU A 189 -6.85 8.01 -6.81
CA LEU A 189 -5.82 8.91 -7.30
C LEU A 189 -4.82 9.21 -6.18
N GLN A 190 -3.53 9.07 -6.47
CA GLN A 190 -2.42 9.36 -5.54
C GLN A 190 -1.65 10.58 -6.05
N TYR A 191 -0.90 11.24 -5.15
CA TYR A 191 -0.14 12.45 -5.47
C TYR A 191 1.34 12.23 -5.18
N SER A 192 2.19 12.83 -6.02
CA SER A 192 3.65 12.82 -5.89
C SER A 192 4.25 13.94 -6.74
N SER A 193 5.57 13.94 -6.91
CA SER A 193 6.27 14.72 -7.92
C SER A 193 6.92 13.80 -8.96
N ALA A 194 7.10 14.33 -10.16
CA ALA A 194 7.81 13.67 -11.25
C ALA A 194 8.91 14.57 -11.82
N THR A 195 10.02 13.94 -12.18
CA THR A 195 11.12 14.56 -12.91
C THR A 195 11.45 13.71 -14.13
N TYR A 196 12.49 14.07 -14.88
CA TYR A 196 12.98 13.28 -16.01
C TYR A 196 14.48 13.07 -15.95
N TYR A 197 14.93 12.01 -16.63
CA TYR A 197 16.34 11.84 -16.97
C TYR A 197 16.56 12.01 -18.48
N GLY A 198 17.77 12.40 -18.83
CA GLY A 198 18.22 12.47 -20.22
C GLY A 198 18.82 11.14 -20.67
N SER A 199 18.53 10.76 -21.91
CA SER A 199 19.23 9.69 -22.63
C SER A 199 19.58 10.18 -24.05
N PRO A 200 20.68 9.69 -24.66
CA PRO A 200 21.13 10.17 -25.97
C PRO A 200 20.10 10.03 -27.09
N ASP A 201 19.18 9.07 -26.97
CA ASP A 201 18.13 8.77 -27.96
C ASP A 201 16.70 9.00 -27.41
N CYS A 202 16.59 9.66 -26.25
CA CYS A 202 15.33 9.99 -25.58
C CYS A 202 14.46 8.79 -25.14
N LEU A 203 14.99 7.57 -25.21
CA LEU A 203 14.35 6.36 -24.72
C LEU A 203 14.71 6.11 -23.25
N GLY A 204 14.39 4.92 -22.73
CA GLY A 204 14.81 4.56 -21.37
C GLY A 204 16.31 4.29 -21.22
N THR A 205 16.69 3.67 -20.10
CA THR A 205 18.01 3.05 -19.89
C THR A 205 17.95 1.52 -20.05
N PRO A 206 19.00 0.86 -20.61
CA PRO A 206 19.04 -0.60 -20.68
C PRO A 206 19.48 -1.25 -19.37
N THR A 207 20.07 -0.48 -18.45
CA THR A 207 20.66 -0.96 -17.20
C THR A 207 19.80 -0.66 -15.97
N GLY A 208 18.48 -0.59 -16.13
CA GLY A 208 17.57 -0.31 -15.03
C GLY A 208 17.55 -1.42 -13.97
N ALA A 209 17.26 -1.05 -12.73
CA ALA A 209 17.21 -1.92 -11.55
C ALA A 209 16.22 -3.08 -11.68
N CYS A 210 15.24 -3.00 -12.59
CA CYS A 210 14.34 -4.12 -12.87
C CYS A 210 15.00 -5.26 -13.67
N GLY A 211 16.16 -5.05 -14.29
CA GLY A 211 16.89 -6.09 -15.03
C GLY A 211 16.29 -6.44 -16.39
N PHE A 212 15.50 -5.54 -16.98
CA PHE A 212 14.85 -5.79 -18.27
C PHE A 212 15.79 -5.71 -19.50
N GLY A 213 16.98 -5.11 -19.36
CA GLY A 213 17.87 -4.90 -20.50
C GLY A 213 17.28 -3.94 -21.54
N GLU A 214 17.60 -4.17 -22.82
CA GLU A 214 17.08 -3.37 -23.95
C GLU A 214 15.54 -3.31 -24.04
N TYR A 215 14.84 -4.34 -23.56
CA TYR A 215 13.38 -4.33 -23.50
C TYR A 215 12.86 -3.21 -22.59
N GLY A 216 13.46 -3.03 -21.42
CA GLY A 216 13.05 -2.00 -20.46
C GLY A 216 13.22 -0.58 -20.98
N ARG A 217 14.02 -0.41 -22.03
CA ARG A 217 14.29 0.86 -22.69
C ARG A 217 13.20 1.29 -23.65
N THR A 218 12.55 0.32 -24.28
CA THR A 218 11.68 0.50 -25.46
C THR A 218 10.24 0.12 -25.19
N VAL A 219 9.97 -0.64 -24.12
CA VAL A 219 8.62 -1.05 -23.73
C VAL A 219 7.67 0.15 -23.66
N ASN A 220 6.44 -0.04 -24.13
CA ASN A 220 5.39 0.98 -24.14
C ASN A 220 5.83 2.27 -24.87
N ASP A 221 6.43 2.10 -26.05
CA ASP A 221 7.00 3.19 -26.88
C ASP A 221 8.05 4.05 -26.16
N ALA A 222 8.80 3.44 -25.24
CA ALA A 222 9.70 4.09 -24.30
C ALA A 222 9.02 5.08 -23.35
N ASN A 223 7.71 4.97 -23.13
CA ASN A 223 7.06 5.61 -21.98
C ASN A 223 7.37 4.82 -20.72
N VAL A 224 8.57 5.03 -20.19
CA VAL A 224 9.10 4.28 -19.04
C VAL A 224 9.56 5.22 -17.94
N ALA A 225 9.64 4.69 -16.72
CA ALA A 225 10.06 5.43 -15.55
C ALA A 225 10.89 4.58 -14.58
N GLY A 226 11.86 5.23 -13.95
CA GLY A 226 12.35 4.81 -12.64
C GLY A 226 11.35 5.20 -11.56
N VAL A 227 11.10 4.31 -10.62
CA VAL A 227 10.15 4.56 -9.53
C VAL A 227 10.81 4.39 -8.16
N SER A 228 10.40 5.20 -7.18
CA SER A 228 10.91 5.10 -5.80
C SER A 228 10.10 4.09 -4.99
N ARG A 229 9.07 4.56 -4.26
CA ARG A 229 8.27 3.72 -3.35
C ARG A 229 7.51 2.60 -4.07
N LEU A 230 7.23 2.79 -5.36
CA LEU A 230 6.50 1.82 -6.19
C LEU A 230 7.38 0.68 -6.69
N TYR A 231 8.72 0.78 -6.58
CA TYR A 231 9.64 -0.29 -6.96
C TYR A 231 9.45 -1.55 -6.10
N LYS A 232 9.13 -1.36 -4.81
CA LYS A 232 8.82 -2.43 -3.85
C LYS A 232 9.81 -3.61 -3.90
N ASN A 233 11.11 -3.28 -3.86
CA ASN A 233 12.20 -4.26 -3.96
C ASN A 233 12.08 -5.19 -5.19
N GLY A 234 11.67 -4.65 -6.33
CA GLY A 234 11.53 -5.36 -7.60
C GLY A 234 10.15 -5.96 -7.88
N THR A 235 9.27 -6.08 -6.88
CA THR A 235 7.89 -6.57 -7.10
C THR A 235 7.04 -5.63 -7.94
N GLY A 236 7.37 -4.34 -7.98
CA GLY A 236 6.71 -3.35 -8.83
C GLY A 236 7.28 -3.24 -10.25
N CYS A 237 8.31 -4.01 -10.60
CA CYS A 237 8.86 -4.01 -11.94
C CYS A 237 7.85 -4.52 -12.96
N GLY A 238 7.70 -3.79 -14.07
CA GLY A 238 6.70 -4.10 -15.10
C GLY A 238 5.31 -3.52 -14.82
N ALA A 239 5.10 -2.89 -13.66
CA ALA A 239 3.83 -2.25 -13.31
C ALA A 239 3.53 -1.02 -14.20
N CYS A 240 2.26 -0.86 -14.59
CA CYS A 240 1.81 0.29 -15.38
C CYS A 240 1.07 1.33 -14.54
N TYR A 241 1.37 2.60 -14.80
CA TYR A 241 0.74 3.73 -14.13
C TYR A 241 0.32 4.78 -15.15
N GLN A 242 -0.83 5.42 -14.92
CA GLN A 242 -1.13 6.69 -15.55
C GLN A 242 -0.60 7.80 -14.65
N VAL A 243 0.22 8.69 -15.21
CA VAL A 243 0.82 9.83 -14.51
C VAL A 243 0.36 11.11 -15.18
N ARG A 244 -0.27 12.00 -14.43
CA ARG A 244 -0.81 13.27 -14.91
C ARG A 244 -0.20 14.42 -14.13
N CYS A 245 0.37 15.37 -14.86
CA CYS A 245 0.90 16.60 -14.29
C CYS A 245 -0.24 17.57 -13.93
N LYS A 246 -0.12 18.25 -12.77
CA LYS A 246 -1.15 19.12 -12.20
C LYS A 246 -1.08 20.58 -12.65
N ALA A 247 -0.24 20.91 -13.64
CA ALA A 247 -0.11 22.25 -14.19
C ALA A 247 -0.98 22.39 -15.47
N PRO A 248 -2.24 22.83 -15.40
CA PRO A 248 -3.18 22.75 -16.53
C PRO A 248 -2.76 23.59 -17.74
N GLN A 249 -2.06 24.71 -17.53
CA GLN A 249 -1.47 25.52 -18.61
C GLN A 249 -0.38 24.78 -19.41
N LEU A 250 0.28 23.78 -18.82
CA LEU A 250 1.42 23.08 -19.44
C LEU A 250 1.09 21.65 -19.85
N CYS A 251 0.18 21.00 -19.14
CA CYS A 251 0.01 19.56 -19.16
C CYS A 251 -1.36 19.15 -19.70
N THR A 252 -1.42 17.96 -20.30
CA THR A 252 -2.66 17.38 -20.79
C THR A 252 -3.50 16.81 -19.64
N ASP A 253 -4.81 16.80 -19.81
CA ASP A 253 -5.74 16.20 -18.84
C ASP A 253 -5.66 14.67 -18.78
N ASP A 254 -5.10 14.02 -19.79
CA ASP A 254 -4.93 12.56 -19.86
C ASP A 254 -3.60 12.09 -19.27
N GLY A 255 -2.58 12.96 -19.24
CA GLY A 255 -1.23 12.60 -18.82
C GLY A 255 -0.59 11.53 -19.74
N VAL A 256 0.22 10.65 -19.15
CA VAL A 256 0.94 9.60 -19.86
C VAL A 256 0.84 8.27 -19.13
N ASN A 257 0.66 7.19 -19.89
CA ASN A 257 0.75 5.82 -19.36
C ASN A 257 2.19 5.35 -19.46
N ILE A 258 2.76 4.91 -18.34
CA ILE A 258 4.16 4.47 -18.23
C ILE A 258 4.29 3.05 -17.71
N VAL A 259 5.45 2.44 -17.95
CA VAL A 259 5.88 1.18 -17.33
C VAL A 259 7.03 1.45 -16.37
N ALA A 260 6.96 0.87 -15.17
CA ALA A 260 8.06 0.91 -14.19
C ALA A 260 9.17 -0.07 -14.63
N THR A 261 10.33 0.46 -15.00
CA THR A 261 11.46 -0.33 -15.54
C THR A 261 12.77 -0.11 -14.79
N ASP A 262 12.78 0.80 -13.83
CA ASP A 262 13.96 1.15 -13.06
C ASP A 262 13.58 1.56 -11.63
N TYR A 263 14.59 1.70 -10.78
CA TYR A 263 14.50 2.33 -9.48
C TYR A 263 15.14 3.71 -9.57
N GLY A 264 14.46 4.71 -9.01
CA GLY A 264 14.98 6.07 -8.95
C GLY A 264 14.39 6.81 -7.77
N GLU A 265 15.22 7.56 -7.06
CA GLU A 265 14.83 8.32 -5.88
C GLU A 265 15.31 9.77 -6.00
N GLY A 266 14.46 10.70 -5.59
CA GLY A 266 14.75 12.12 -5.46
C GLY A 266 13.83 12.74 -4.42
N ASP A 267 14.04 14.01 -4.07
CA ASP A 267 13.23 14.70 -3.05
C ASP A 267 11.74 14.66 -3.42
N ASN A 268 10.98 13.87 -2.67
CA ASN A 268 9.53 13.63 -2.85
C ASN A 268 9.10 13.23 -4.28
N THR A 269 10.00 12.61 -5.04
CA THR A 269 9.76 12.23 -6.44
C THR A 269 9.57 10.72 -6.55
N ASP A 270 8.36 10.26 -6.87
CA ASP A 270 8.11 8.83 -7.12
C ASP A 270 8.37 8.41 -8.57
N PHE A 271 8.45 9.36 -9.50
CA PHE A 271 8.62 9.08 -10.93
C PHE A 271 9.78 9.86 -11.52
N ILE A 272 10.80 9.14 -11.98
CA ILE A 272 11.85 9.68 -12.85
C ILE A 272 11.59 9.16 -14.26
N LEU A 273 10.89 9.98 -15.04
CA LEU A 273 10.40 9.62 -16.36
C LEU A 273 11.52 9.67 -17.41
N SER A 274 11.42 8.83 -18.43
CA SER A 274 12.18 9.05 -19.67
C SER A 274 11.81 10.40 -20.29
N THR A 275 12.74 10.99 -21.06
CA THR A 275 12.50 12.25 -21.78
C THR A 275 11.23 12.17 -22.63
N ARG A 276 10.97 11.03 -23.29
CA ARG A 276 9.76 10.82 -24.10
C ARG A 276 8.48 10.79 -23.26
N ALA A 277 8.46 10.06 -22.13
CA ALA A 277 7.30 10.04 -21.24
C ALA A 277 7.01 11.44 -20.67
N TYR A 278 8.05 12.15 -20.24
CA TYR A 278 7.91 13.49 -19.65
C TYR A 278 7.34 14.50 -20.65
N ALA A 279 7.84 14.51 -21.89
CA ALA A 279 7.32 15.36 -22.97
C ALA A 279 5.85 15.06 -23.30
N ARG A 280 5.42 13.79 -23.24
CA ARG A 280 4.04 13.37 -23.54
C ARG A 280 3.03 13.80 -22.47
N MET A 281 3.47 14.21 -21.28
CA MET A 281 2.58 14.86 -20.32
C MET A 281 2.22 16.29 -20.72
N ALA A 282 3.02 16.94 -21.57
CA ALA A 282 2.81 18.32 -21.97
C ALA A 282 1.73 18.46 -23.05
N ASN A 283 1.05 19.61 -23.04
CA ASN A 283 0.22 20.05 -24.16
C ASN A 283 1.06 20.21 -25.43
N PRO A 284 0.44 20.16 -26.62
CA PRO A 284 1.12 20.43 -27.88
C PRO A 284 1.92 21.75 -27.81
N ASN A 285 3.20 21.71 -28.20
CA ASN A 285 4.16 22.82 -28.15
C ASN A 285 4.57 23.31 -26.75
N MET A 286 4.11 22.70 -25.66
CA MET A 286 4.48 23.09 -24.29
C MET A 286 5.61 22.23 -23.69
N ALA A 287 6.10 21.22 -24.40
CA ALA A 287 7.12 20.29 -23.90
C ALA A 287 8.40 21.01 -23.42
N LEU A 288 8.92 21.98 -24.18
CA LEU A 288 10.11 22.74 -23.79
C LEU A 288 9.91 23.54 -22.49
N GLN A 289 8.70 24.09 -22.31
CA GLN A 289 8.35 24.82 -21.10
C GLN A 289 8.23 23.86 -19.92
N LEU A 290 7.61 22.69 -20.11
CA LEU A 290 7.54 21.65 -19.10
C LEU A 290 8.95 21.19 -18.67
N PHE A 291 9.87 20.97 -19.63
CA PHE A 291 11.26 20.62 -19.33
C PHE A 291 12.00 21.67 -18.50
N ALA A 292 11.68 22.96 -18.71
CA ALA A 292 12.28 24.05 -17.96
C ALA A 292 11.86 24.08 -16.48
N TYR A 293 10.72 23.48 -16.12
CA TYR A 293 10.32 23.31 -14.71
C TYR A 293 11.16 22.26 -13.98
N GLY A 294 11.68 21.26 -14.69
CA GLY A 294 12.47 20.16 -14.12
C GLY A 294 11.60 19.17 -13.34
N VAL A 295 11.12 19.59 -12.17
CA VAL A 295 10.25 18.79 -11.28
C VAL A 295 8.84 19.36 -11.32
N VAL A 296 7.84 18.50 -11.48
CA VAL A 296 6.42 18.89 -11.51
C VAL A 296 5.60 18.03 -10.57
N ASP A 297 4.59 18.64 -9.95
CA ASP A 297 3.60 17.90 -9.18
C ASP A 297 2.72 17.07 -10.09
N VAL A 298 2.59 15.80 -9.74
CA VAL A 298 1.80 14.83 -10.48
C VAL A 298 0.78 14.16 -9.58
N GLU A 299 -0.25 13.67 -10.22
CA GLU A 299 -1.14 12.67 -9.69
C GLU A 299 -1.03 11.41 -10.54
N TYR A 300 -1.23 10.26 -9.91
CA TYR A 300 -1.07 8.99 -10.59
C TYR A 300 -2.01 7.93 -10.06
N ARG A 301 -2.22 6.89 -10.87
CA ARG A 301 -2.98 5.70 -10.50
C ARG A 301 -2.41 4.47 -11.19
N ARG A 302 -2.50 3.32 -10.53
CA ARG A 302 -2.18 2.02 -11.15
C ARG A 302 -3.20 1.73 -12.23
N ILE A 303 -2.74 1.27 -13.39
CA ILE A 303 -3.58 0.87 -14.52
C ILE A 303 -3.18 -0.52 -15.00
N SER A 304 -4.06 -1.18 -15.75
CA SER A 304 -3.75 -2.46 -16.39
C SER A 304 -2.75 -2.25 -17.52
N CYS A 305 -1.65 -2.99 -17.51
CA CYS A 305 -0.72 -3.03 -18.62
C CYS A 305 -1.37 -3.67 -19.85
N ARG A 306 -1.16 -3.07 -21.02
CA ARG A 306 -1.66 -3.59 -22.30
C ARG A 306 -0.49 -3.77 -23.26
N PHE A 307 -0.14 -5.02 -23.54
CA PHE A 307 0.91 -5.38 -24.50
C PHE A 307 0.26 -6.13 -25.68
N ALA A 308 -0.40 -5.39 -26.56
CA ALA A 308 -1.11 -5.97 -27.68
C ALA A 308 -0.17 -6.78 -28.59
N GLY A 309 -0.55 -8.01 -28.92
CA GLY A 309 0.24 -8.90 -29.79
C GLY A 309 1.39 -9.63 -29.10
N TYR A 310 1.55 -9.50 -27.78
CA TYR A 310 2.57 -10.20 -27.02
C TYR A 310 1.97 -11.12 -25.96
N ASN A 311 2.48 -12.34 -25.91
CA ASN A 311 2.32 -13.24 -24.78
C ASN A 311 3.37 -12.92 -23.72
N ILE A 312 3.23 -13.50 -22.53
CA ILE A 312 4.31 -13.53 -21.55
C ILE A 312 5.53 -14.18 -22.19
N MET A 313 6.68 -13.54 -22.09
CA MET A 313 7.93 -14.07 -22.59
C MET A 313 8.88 -14.36 -21.43
N PHE A 314 9.51 -15.52 -21.44
CA PHE A 314 10.58 -15.87 -20.51
C PHE A 314 11.92 -15.57 -21.16
N LYS A 315 12.55 -14.46 -20.77
CA LYS A 315 13.89 -14.11 -21.23
C LYS A 315 14.92 -14.76 -20.34
N VAL A 316 15.80 -15.57 -20.92
CA VAL A 316 17.01 -16.03 -20.22
C VAL A 316 17.97 -14.85 -20.11
N HIS A 317 18.38 -14.53 -18.88
CA HIS A 317 19.26 -13.40 -18.61
C HIS A 317 20.64 -13.59 -19.25
N GLU A 318 21.30 -12.50 -19.65
CA GLU A 318 22.60 -12.48 -20.32
C GLU A 318 23.76 -13.05 -19.46
N HIS A 319 23.51 -13.21 -18.16
CA HIS A 319 24.45 -13.80 -17.19
C HIS A 319 24.31 -15.32 -17.02
N SER A 320 23.28 -15.94 -17.61
CA SER A 320 23.12 -17.40 -17.67
C SER A 320 24.10 -18.00 -18.68
N ARG A 321 25.41 -17.83 -18.47
CA ARG A 321 26.46 -18.29 -19.40
C ARG A 321 27.00 -19.67 -19.06
N PHE A 322 26.62 -20.18 -17.89
CA PHE A 322 27.08 -21.45 -17.35
C PHE A 322 25.88 -22.39 -17.22
N PRO A 323 25.99 -23.67 -17.63
CA PRO A 323 24.88 -24.63 -17.57
C PRO A 323 24.30 -24.81 -16.16
N GLU A 324 25.13 -24.66 -15.13
CA GLU A 324 24.72 -24.80 -13.72
C GLU A 324 24.08 -23.54 -13.12
N TYR A 325 23.85 -22.49 -13.91
CA TYR A 325 23.23 -21.26 -13.44
C TYR A 325 22.21 -20.73 -14.43
N LEU A 326 20.97 -20.62 -13.98
CA LEU A 326 19.88 -20.04 -14.76
C LEU A 326 19.33 -18.82 -14.04
N ALA A 327 19.36 -17.68 -14.73
CA ALA A 327 18.59 -16.51 -14.41
C ALA A 327 17.60 -16.19 -15.55
N ILE A 328 16.39 -15.79 -15.18
CA ILE A 328 15.32 -15.42 -16.12
C ILE A 328 14.66 -14.11 -15.74
N VAL A 329 14.03 -13.47 -16.72
CA VAL A 329 13.20 -12.27 -16.58
C VAL A 329 11.90 -12.49 -17.32
N ILE A 330 10.78 -12.19 -16.66
CA ILE A 330 9.44 -12.33 -17.24
C ILE A 330 9.05 -11.00 -17.89
N LEU A 331 8.79 -11.01 -19.19
CA LEU A 331 8.46 -9.81 -19.97
C LEU A 331 6.97 -9.78 -20.35
N TYR A 332 6.50 -8.61 -20.80
CA TYR A 332 5.13 -8.37 -21.29
C TYR A 332 4.04 -8.76 -20.29
N GLN A 333 4.26 -8.45 -19.01
CA GLN A 333 3.30 -8.72 -17.94
C GLN A 333 2.02 -7.87 -18.09
N GLY A 334 1.00 -8.42 -18.74
CA GLY A 334 -0.29 -7.76 -18.91
C GLY A 334 -1.11 -7.66 -17.62
N GLY A 335 -2.06 -6.72 -17.59
CA GLY A 335 -3.00 -6.53 -16.50
C GLY A 335 -2.48 -5.72 -15.31
N GLN A 336 -3.23 -5.73 -14.20
CA GLN A 336 -2.80 -5.19 -12.90
C GLN A 336 -2.27 -6.32 -12.02
N ASN A 337 -1.18 -6.90 -12.49
CA ASN A 337 -0.60 -8.11 -11.94
C ASN A 337 0.78 -7.77 -11.39
N ASP A 338 1.15 -8.32 -10.24
CA ASP A 338 2.51 -8.29 -9.66
C ASP A 338 2.97 -9.75 -9.50
N ILE A 339 4.18 -10.11 -9.99
CA ILE A 339 4.72 -11.47 -9.85
C ILE A 339 5.45 -11.59 -8.51
N LEU A 340 4.91 -12.46 -7.63
CA LEU A 340 5.38 -12.59 -6.27
C LEU A 340 6.45 -13.68 -6.09
N THR A 341 6.28 -14.81 -6.77
CA THR A 341 7.18 -15.97 -6.73
C THR A 341 7.23 -16.66 -8.08
N VAL A 342 8.36 -17.34 -8.36
CA VAL A 342 8.59 -18.14 -9.56
C VAL A 342 9.21 -19.46 -9.12
N GLU A 343 8.74 -20.56 -9.69
CA GLU A 343 9.17 -21.91 -9.36
C GLU A 343 9.45 -22.69 -10.64
N ILE A 344 10.46 -23.55 -10.59
CA ILE A 344 10.84 -24.48 -11.65
C ILE A 344 10.45 -25.90 -11.24
N TRP A 345 9.95 -26.69 -12.20
CA TRP A 345 9.70 -28.11 -12.01
C TRP A 345 11.00 -28.89 -12.02
N GLN A 346 11.28 -29.66 -10.96
CA GLN A 346 12.39 -30.61 -10.93
C GLN A 346 11.88 -32.03 -11.08
N GLU A 347 12.26 -32.67 -12.19
CA GLU A 347 11.79 -34.01 -12.53
C GLU A 347 12.39 -35.08 -11.60
N ASP A 348 13.64 -34.91 -11.17
CA ASP A 348 14.33 -35.85 -10.27
C ASP A 348 13.66 -35.94 -8.89
N CYS A 349 13.19 -34.80 -8.37
CA CYS A 349 12.54 -34.67 -7.06
C CYS A 349 11.01 -34.71 -7.14
N LYS A 350 10.41 -34.62 -8.34
CA LYS A 350 8.96 -34.49 -8.57
C LYS A 350 8.33 -33.32 -7.81
N GLU A 351 9.06 -32.22 -7.70
CA GLU A 351 8.67 -31.06 -6.91
C GLU A 351 8.93 -29.74 -7.63
N TRP A 352 8.14 -28.72 -7.25
CA TRP A 352 8.37 -27.34 -7.65
C TRP A 352 9.35 -26.68 -6.69
N ILE A 353 10.45 -26.15 -7.22
CA ILE A 353 11.47 -25.48 -6.42
C ILE A 353 11.47 -23.98 -6.72
N GLY A 354 11.42 -23.20 -5.65
CA GLY A 354 11.49 -21.74 -5.68
C GLY A 354 12.77 -21.23 -6.31
N MET A 355 12.61 -20.37 -7.31
CA MET A 355 13.69 -19.49 -7.76
C MET A 355 13.83 -18.34 -6.75
N ARG A 356 15.07 -17.88 -6.58
CA ARG A 356 15.35 -16.70 -5.77
C ARG A 356 15.17 -15.45 -6.63
N ARG A 357 14.58 -14.39 -6.07
CA ARG A 357 14.62 -13.07 -6.71
C ARG A 357 16.03 -12.49 -6.52
N ALA A 358 16.86 -12.52 -7.56
CA ALA A 358 18.22 -12.02 -7.50
C ALA A 358 18.24 -10.49 -7.28
N TYR A 359 17.48 -9.76 -8.09
CA TYR A 359 17.20 -8.33 -7.98
C TYR A 359 16.05 -7.98 -8.93
N GLY A 360 15.33 -6.87 -8.71
CA GLY A 360 14.31 -6.40 -9.65
C GLY A 360 13.28 -7.47 -10.04
N ALA A 361 13.13 -7.70 -11.34
CA ALA A 361 12.33 -8.76 -11.93
C ALA A 361 13.17 -9.99 -12.36
N VAL A 362 14.43 -10.09 -11.93
CA VAL A 362 15.35 -11.19 -12.26
C VAL A 362 15.25 -12.30 -11.22
N TRP A 363 14.99 -13.51 -11.70
CA TRP A 363 14.86 -14.72 -10.88
C TRP A 363 15.96 -15.70 -11.22
N ASP A 364 16.66 -16.23 -10.22
CA ASP A 364 17.77 -17.14 -10.44
C ASP A 364 17.68 -18.45 -9.63
N MET A 365 18.37 -19.45 -10.14
CA MET A 365 18.51 -20.76 -9.54
C MET A 365 19.87 -21.40 -9.92
N PRO A 366 20.60 -21.95 -8.93
CA PRO A 366 21.71 -22.84 -9.21
C PRO A 366 21.21 -24.23 -9.62
N ASN A 367 21.96 -24.92 -10.46
CA ASN A 367 21.70 -26.29 -10.92
C ASN A 367 20.29 -26.45 -11.53
N PRO A 368 19.96 -25.73 -12.61
CA PRO A 368 18.68 -25.90 -13.29
C PRO A 368 18.52 -27.32 -13.86
N PRO A 369 17.29 -27.78 -14.12
CA PRO A 369 17.07 -29.04 -14.82
C PRO A 369 17.79 -29.11 -16.16
N ASN A 370 18.32 -30.30 -16.51
CA ASN A 370 18.99 -30.55 -17.78
C ASN A 370 18.03 -30.77 -18.96
N ASP A 371 16.74 -30.94 -18.67
CA ASP A 371 15.69 -31.14 -19.66
C ASP A 371 14.87 -29.85 -19.86
N TYR A 372 13.75 -29.92 -20.58
CA TYR A 372 12.81 -28.80 -20.71
C TYR A 372 12.45 -28.20 -19.35
N ILE A 373 12.52 -26.88 -19.27
CA ILE A 373 12.23 -26.14 -18.04
C ILE A 373 10.73 -25.81 -18.02
N GLY A 374 10.02 -26.50 -17.14
CA GLY A 374 8.67 -26.12 -16.73
C GLY A 374 8.73 -25.02 -15.66
N LEU A 375 7.96 -23.96 -15.85
CA LEU A 375 7.88 -22.82 -14.93
C LEU A 375 6.45 -22.63 -14.43
N ARG A 376 6.31 -22.22 -13.18
CA ARG A 376 5.07 -21.61 -12.69
C ARG A 376 5.39 -20.36 -11.88
N PHE A 377 4.47 -19.43 -11.85
CA PHE A 377 4.64 -18.19 -11.11
C PHE A 377 3.31 -17.78 -10.48
N GLN A 378 3.41 -17.13 -9.32
CA GLN A 378 2.25 -16.63 -8.62
C GLN A 378 2.06 -15.15 -8.93
N VAL A 379 0.85 -14.82 -9.38
CA VAL A 379 0.43 -13.47 -9.70
C VAL A 379 -0.51 -12.98 -8.62
N SER A 380 -0.24 -11.77 -8.12
CA SER A 380 -1.17 -11.01 -7.29
C SER A 380 -1.79 -9.91 -8.12
N GLY A 381 -3.10 -9.96 -8.31
CA GLY A 381 -3.82 -8.95 -9.08
C GLY A 381 -5.24 -8.71 -8.58
N SER A 382 -6.07 -8.08 -9.41
CA SER A 382 -7.46 -7.77 -9.07
C SER A 382 -8.33 -9.01 -8.76
N ALA A 383 -7.99 -10.16 -9.35
CA ALA A 383 -8.64 -11.45 -9.11
C ALA A 383 -8.10 -12.19 -7.87
N GLY A 384 -7.19 -11.58 -7.10
CA GLY A 384 -6.51 -12.21 -5.97
C GLY A 384 -5.21 -12.91 -6.38
N LEU A 385 -4.82 -13.92 -5.60
CA LEU A 385 -3.60 -14.70 -5.80
C LEU A 385 -3.90 -15.90 -6.71
N THR A 386 -3.20 -15.98 -7.85
CA THR A 386 -3.38 -17.05 -8.83
C THR A 386 -2.04 -17.63 -9.26
N TRP A 387 -1.99 -18.95 -9.48
CA TRP A 387 -0.84 -19.62 -10.06
C TRP A 387 -1.02 -19.75 -11.57
N VAL A 388 0.02 -19.40 -12.30
CA VAL A 388 0.09 -19.52 -13.76
C VAL A 388 1.24 -20.45 -14.09
N GLN A 389 1.00 -21.45 -14.92
CA GLN A 389 1.95 -22.52 -15.22
C GLN A 389 2.21 -22.60 -16.73
N ALA A 390 3.49 -22.73 -17.09
CA ALA A 390 4.00 -22.98 -18.42
C ALA A 390 4.83 -24.29 -18.38
N THR A 391 4.29 -25.36 -18.95
CA THR A 391 4.90 -26.70 -18.87
C THR A 391 6.17 -26.86 -19.72
N ASN A 392 6.26 -26.15 -20.85
CA ASN A 392 7.43 -26.15 -21.75
C ASN A 392 7.93 -24.73 -21.96
N ALA A 393 8.31 -24.07 -20.87
CA ALA A 393 8.55 -22.63 -20.87
C ALA A 393 9.87 -22.25 -21.55
N ILE A 394 10.92 -23.04 -21.33
CA ILE A 394 12.26 -22.79 -21.89
C ILE A 394 12.85 -24.15 -22.35
N PRO A 395 13.38 -24.24 -23.59
CA PRO A 395 13.97 -25.47 -24.11
C PRO A 395 15.31 -25.79 -23.42
N ASN A 396 15.77 -27.04 -23.45
CA ASN A 396 17.01 -27.46 -22.82
C ASN A 396 18.28 -26.84 -23.43
N ASP A 397 18.26 -26.46 -24.71
CA ASP A 397 19.34 -25.82 -25.45
C ASP A 397 19.26 -24.28 -25.40
N TRP A 398 18.67 -23.76 -24.33
CA TRP A 398 18.42 -22.34 -24.16
C TRP A 398 19.71 -21.51 -24.32
N LYS A 399 19.53 -20.32 -24.90
CA LYS A 399 20.59 -19.33 -25.11
C LYS A 399 20.40 -18.10 -24.23
N ALA A 400 21.49 -17.66 -23.59
CA ALA A 400 21.51 -16.41 -22.82
C ALA A 400 21.09 -15.21 -23.68
N GLY A 401 20.27 -14.32 -23.11
CA GLY A 401 19.73 -13.13 -23.78
C GLY A 401 18.51 -13.38 -24.66
N VAL A 402 18.12 -14.64 -24.89
CA VAL A 402 16.97 -14.99 -25.75
C VAL A 402 15.68 -15.06 -24.94
N ALA A 403 14.58 -14.59 -25.53
CA ALA A 403 13.24 -14.64 -24.97
C ALA A 403 12.38 -15.71 -25.65
N TYR A 404 11.75 -16.57 -24.85
CA TYR A 404 10.90 -17.67 -25.29
C TYR A 404 9.43 -17.35 -25.02
N ASP A 405 8.57 -17.63 -26.00
CA ASP A 405 7.13 -17.39 -25.89
C ASP A 405 6.46 -18.47 -25.05
N SER A 406 5.70 -18.07 -24.04
CA SER A 406 4.97 -18.97 -23.15
C SER A 406 3.61 -19.44 -23.69
N SER A 407 3.09 -18.80 -24.75
CA SER A 407 1.69 -18.90 -25.21
C SER A 407 0.64 -18.48 -24.17
N ILE A 408 1.05 -17.82 -23.09
CA ILE A 408 0.18 -17.36 -22.01
C ILE A 408 -0.02 -15.86 -22.13
N GLN A 409 -1.27 -15.41 -22.03
CA GLN A 409 -1.61 -13.99 -21.90
C GLN A 409 -2.14 -13.71 -20.50
N LEU A 410 -1.62 -12.65 -19.88
CA LEU A 410 -2.18 -12.08 -18.66
C LEU A 410 -3.02 -10.86 -19.03
N THR A 411 -4.20 -10.74 -18.44
CA THR A 411 -5.16 -9.65 -18.67
C THR A 411 -5.38 -8.79 -17.43
#